data_AF-A0A8I6STF9-F1
#
_entry.id   AF-A0A8I6STF9-F1
#
_cell.length_a   1.000
_cell.length_b   1.000
_cell.length_c   1.000
_cell.angle_alpha   90.00
_cell.angle_beta   90.00
_cell.angle_gamma   90.00
#
_symmetry.space_group_name_H-M   'P 1'
#
loop_
_entity.id
_entity.type
_entity.pdbx_description
1 polymer ?
#
loop_
_entity_poly.entity_id
_entity_poly.type
_entity_poly.pdbx_seq_one_letter_code
_entity_poly.pdbx_strand_id
1 'polypeptide(L)'
;MSLTQGAEAADGESCRTSFGNFSADEYCPAVWDKVLCWPPTRRGSVSSLSCPYHLGLDTTRYVTKKCLETGRWEGKGLAGWTNYTPCYSTEMLHLYRKLFSGSSPKDAAEMKIEIAERTRSLEFVGFSVSLAALIVSLVIFSYFRVLKNNRTKIHKNLFVAMITQVVIRLTLYIDQAVIRSKNSRSHGIDNTPILCEAAYVLLEYARTAMFMWMFIEGLYLHNVVTVRVFQEKFHYRLYTGIGWGVPVAMTATWAAISASQMKTKCWWGYNFTIYFWILEGPRVAVILLNFLFLLNIIRVLVVKLRQSRTSEVEQARKAVRAAVVLLPLLGITNLVNMMEAPLDRQVWEFAAWSYTTHFLTSFQGLFVAVLYCFLNGEVRAAVKKSVYIYFLLRPGQFTPRRNSAFVSAACPQPPELPPETRV
;
A
#
# COMPACT_ATOMS: atom_id res chain seq x y z
N MET A 1 24.31 30.67 35.97
CA MET A 1 24.42 29.64 34.92
C MET A 1 23.05 29.01 34.75
N SER A 2 22.42 29.22 33.60
CA SER A 2 21.01 28.95 33.33
C SER A 2 20.73 27.44 33.32
N LEU A 3 19.97 26.95 34.31
CA LEU A 3 19.53 25.56 34.48
C LEU A 3 18.41 25.17 33.48
N THR A 4 18.58 25.43 32.19
CA THR A 4 17.52 25.21 31.17
C THR A 4 17.91 24.23 30.06
N GLN A 5 19.02 23.52 30.17
CA GLN A 5 19.38 22.46 29.24
C GLN A 5 19.28 21.09 29.92
N GLY A 6 18.11 20.46 29.84
CA GLY A 6 18.01 19.01 29.99
C GLY A 6 18.63 18.35 28.77
N ALA A 7 19.69 17.58 28.97
CA ALA A 7 20.27 16.76 27.90
C ALA A 7 19.47 15.45 27.74
N GLU A 8 19.30 14.98 26.51
CA GLU A 8 18.91 13.59 26.24
C GLU A 8 20.03 12.66 26.71
N ALA A 9 20.05 12.29 28.01
CA ALA A 9 21.05 11.38 28.55
C ALA A 9 20.87 9.96 27.96
N ALA A 10 21.98 9.29 27.66
CA ALA A 10 21.96 7.98 27.01
C ALA A 10 21.41 6.87 27.93
N ASP A 11 21.62 7.01 29.24
CA ASP A 11 21.20 6.09 30.30
C ASP A 11 21.07 6.83 31.66
N GLY A 12 20.58 6.12 32.68
CA GLY A 12 20.36 6.67 34.01
C GLY A 12 21.63 6.97 34.80
N GLU A 13 22.76 6.37 34.41
CA GLU A 13 24.06 6.55 35.08
C GLU A 13 24.71 7.86 34.61
N SER A 14 24.72 8.10 33.29
CA SER A 14 25.08 9.35 32.63
C SER A 14 24.26 10.53 33.18
N CYS A 15 22.95 10.32 33.38
CA CYS A 15 22.07 11.32 33.96
C CYS A 15 22.48 11.71 35.39
N ARG A 16 22.83 10.74 36.23
CA ARG A 16 23.29 11.00 37.61
C ARG A 16 24.66 11.66 37.66
N THR A 17 25.59 11.23 36.81
CA THR A 17 26.93 11.84 36.72
C THR A 17 26.89 13.27 36.18
N SER A 18 25.88 13.61 35.37
CA SER A 18 25.70 14.97 34.83
C SER A 18 25.31 16.00 35.90
N PHE A 19 24.83 15.54 37.06
CA PHE A 19 24.36 16.39 38.15
C PHE A 19 25.00 15.97 39.48
N GLY A 20 26.28 16.31 39.66
CA GLY A 20 27.00 16.14 40.92
C GLY A 20 26.82 17.33 41.88
N ASN A 21 26.66 17.04 43.18
CA ASN A 21 26.56 17.98 44.32
C ASN A 21 25.30 18.84 44.44
N PHE A 22 24.18 18.23 44.83
CA PHE A 22 23.00 18.94 45.34
C PHE A 22 22.54 18.36 46.68
N SER A 23 22.11 19.22 47.61
CA SER A 23 21.57 18.81 48.91
C SER A 23 20.18 18.17 48.73
N ALA A 24 20.05 16.90 49.13
CA ALA A 24 18.78 16.19 49.11
C ALA A 24 17.70 16.84 50.02
N ASP A 25 18.13 17.72 50.92
CA ASP A 25 17.27 18.43 51.87
C ASP A 25 16.48 19.61 51.26
N GLU A 26 16.89 20.13 50.10
CA GLU A 26 16.20 21.27 49.45
C GLU A 26 15.69 20.95 48.04
N TYR A 27 16.17 19.86 47.44
CA TYR A 27 15.90 19.51 46.04
C TYR A 27 15.37 18.07 45.92
N CYS A 28 14.52 17.85 44.93
CA CYS A 28 14.31 16.52 44.38
C CYS A 28 15.57 16.09 43.60
N PRO A 29 16.01 14.82 43.75
CA PRO A 29 17.22 14.33 43.11
C PRO A 29 17.07 14.25 41.59
N ALA A 30 18.19 14.37 40.87
CA ALA A 30 18.25 14.13 39.44
C ALA A 30 17.77 12.70 39.12
N VAL A 31 16.90 12.57 38.12
CA VAL A 31 16.36 11.26 37.76
C VAL A 31 16.13 11.11 36.27
N TRP A 32 16.49 9.93 35.77
CA TRP A 32 16.17 9.52 34.41
C TRP A 32 14.83 8.78 34.41
N ASP A 33 13.86 9.27 33.63
CA ASP A 33 12.53 8.66 33.52
C ASP A 33 12.40 7.68 32.35
N LYS A 34 13.54 7.20 31.85
CA LYS A 34 13.71 6.35 30.65
C LYS A 34 13.58 7.10 29.32
N VAL A 35 13.24 8.39 29.34
CA VAL A 35 13.12 9.22 28.13
C VAL A 35 14.01 10.47 28.26
N LEU A 36 13.83 11.23 29.35
CA LEU A 36 14.56 12.46 29.65
C LEU A 36 15.33 12.34 30.96
N CYS A 37 16.44 13.09 31.02
CA CYS A 37 17.18 13.30 32.25
C CYS A 37 16.67 14.58 32.93
N TRP A 38 16.04 14.41 34.10
CA TRP A 38 15.48 15.51 34.87
C TRP A 38 16.54 16.11 35.80
N PRO A 39 16.80 17.43 35.72
CA PRO A 39 17.75 18.09 36.61
C PRO A 39 17.20 18.18 38.04
N PRO A 40 18.09 18.30 39.05
CA PRO A 40 17.69 18.58 40.42
C PRO A 40 16.78 19.81 40.49
N THR A 41 15.63 19.66 41.13
CA THR A 41 14.56 20.66 41.12
C THR A 41 14.16 20.99 42.56
N ARG A 42 13.99 22.28 42.87
CA ARG A 42 13.70 22.74 44.23
C ARG A 42 12.37 22.16 44.74
N ARG A 43 12.29 21.85 46.04
CA ARG A 43 11.03 21.45 46.69
C ARG A 43 9.90 22.44 46.42
N GLY A 44 8.70 21.93 46.20
CA GLY A 44 7.50 22.72 45.88
C GLY A 44 7.45 23.27 44.45
N SER A 45 8.50 23.09 43.65
CA SER A 45 8.59 23.68 42.31
C SER A 45 8.35 22.66 41.18
N VAL A 46 8.09 23.19 39.98
CA VAL A 46 7.86 22.42 38.75
C VAL A 46 9.06 22.59 37.83
N SER A 47 9.61 21.46 37.39
CA SER A 47 10.64 21.41 36.35
C SER A 47 9.98 21.34 34.98
N SER A 48 10.52 22.07 34.01
CA SER A 48 10.03 22.10 32.63
C SER A 48 11.18 21.90 31.66
N LEU A 49 11.05 20.94 30.75
CA LEU A 49 12.03 20.63 29.71
C LEU A 49 11.34 20.65 28.35
N SER A 50 12.08 20.94 27.27
CA SER A 50 11.55 20.81 25.91
C SER A 50 11.21 19.35 25.62
N CYS A 51 10.15 19.13 24.85
CA CYS A 51 9.75 17.78 24.46
C CYS A 51 10.86 17.10 23.64
N PRO A 52 11.15 15.81 23.90
CA PRO A 52 12.24 15.10 23.25
C PRO A 52 11.96 14.91 21.75
N TYR A 53 13.03 14.74 20.96
CA TYR A 53 12.87 14.47 19.54
C TYR A 53 12.48 13.01 19.31
N HIS A 54 11.18 12.73 19.38
CA HIS A 54 10.61 11.42 19.10
C HIS A 54 9.39 11.50 18.19
N LEU A 55 9.15 10.38 17.50
CA LEU A 55 8.07 10.21 16.54
C LEU A 55 6.70 10.52 17.18
N GLY A 56 5.98 11.51 16.66
CA GLY A 56 4.66 11.92 17.14
C GLY A 56 4.64 12.97 18.26
N LEU A 57 5.82 13.46 18.70
CA LEU A 57 5.96 14.54 19.68
C LEU A 57 6.28 15.89 19.03
N ASP A 58 5.73 16.95 19.60
CA ASP A 58 5.94 18.34 19.21
C ASP A 58 7.05 18.97 20.04
N THR A 59 8.24 19.09 19.44
CA THR A 59 9.44 19.68 20.08
C THR A 59 9.30 21.17 20.43
N THR A 60 8.27 21.86 19.94
CA THR A 60 8.00 23.26 20.30
C THR A 60 7.34 23.40 21.68
N ARG A 61 6.87 22.28 22.24
CA ARG A 61 6.18 22.23 23.53
C ARG A 61 7.13 21.80 24.64
N TYR A 62 6.61 21.86 25.87
CA TYR A 62 7.35 21.51 27.07
C TYR A 62 6.66 20.39 27.85
N VAL A 63 7.48 19.50 28.40
CA VAL A 63 7.09 18.48 29.36
C VAL A 63 7.38 18.99 30.76
N THR A 64 6.47 18.71 31.70
CA THR A 64 6.58 19.18 33.08
C THR A 64 6.62 18.03 34.07
N LYS A 65 7.38 18.23 35.14
CA LYS A 65 7.48 17.31 36.27
C LYS A 65 7.50 18.05 37.58
N LYS A 66 6.72 17.59 38.55
CA LYS A 66 6.52 18.29 39.83
C LYS A 66 7.33 17.67 40.95
N CYS A 67 8.08 18.51 41.66
CA CYS A 67 8.76 18.15 42.91
C CYS A 67 7.85 18.50 44.09
N LEU A 68 7.55 17.52 44.94
CA LEU A 68 6.73 17.72 46.14
C LEU A 68 7.56 18.39 47.25
N GLU A 69 6.87 19.01 48.21
CA GLU A 69 7.48 19.58 49.42
C GLU A 69 8.26 18.55 50.25
N THR A 70 7.91 17.26 50.11
CA THR A 70 8.58 16.14 50.76
C THR A 70 9.97 15.83 50.19
N GLY A 71 10.41 16.53 49.13
CA GLY A 71 11.67 16.21 48.42
C GLY A 71 11.57 15.01 47.50
N ARG A 72 10.35 14.55 47.18
CA ARG A 72 10.09 13.45 46.26
C ARG A 72 9.36 13.92 45.01
N TRP A 73 9.62 13.25 43.89
CA TRP A 73 8.87 13.46 42.67
C TRP A 73 7.42 13.00 42.83
N GLU A 74 6.48 13.76 42.26
CA GLU A 74 5.05 13.42 42.25
C GLU A 74 4.82 12.08 41.53
N GLY A 75 4.08 11.14 42.13
CA GLY A 75 3.75 9.83 41.53
C GLY A 75 4.32 8.61 42.27
N LYS A 76 4.24 7.43 41.63
CA LYS A 76 4.74 6.16 42.20
C LYS A 76 6.18 5.89 41.74
N GLY A 77 7.04 5.52 42.69
CA GLY A 77 8.43 5.12 42.44
C GLY A 77 9.44 6.28 42.53
N LEU A 78 10.73 5.95 42.51
CA LEU A 78 11.84 6.92 42.67
C LEU A 78 11.89 7.98 41.56
N ALA A 79 11.50 7.61 40.35
CA ALA A 79 11.44 8.55 39.22
C ALA A 79 10.17 9.40 39.20
N GLY A 80 9.14 9.05 39.97
CA GLY A 80 7.83 9.70 39.89
C GLY A 80 7.16 9.56 38.52
N TRP A 81 6.09 10.32 38.36
CA TRP A 81 5.29 10.46 37.14
C TRP A 81 5.69 11.74 36.40
N THR A 82 5.68 11.66 35.07
CA THR A 82 5.99 12.78 34.17
C THR A 82 4.80 13.01 33.24
N ASN A 83 4.37 14.26 33.07
CA ASN A 83 3.24 14.58 32.20
C ASN A 83 3.66 14.83 30.74
N TYR A 84 3.73 13.79 29.92
CA TYR A 84 4.04 13.89 28.49
C TYR A 84 2.84 14.29 27.62
N THR A 85 1.63 14.41 28.18
CA THR A 85 0.41 14.74 27.41
C THR A 85 0.55 16.00 26.54
N PRO A 86 1.16 17.11 27.03
CA PRO A 86 1.34 18.31 26.22
C PRO A 86 2.24 18.08 25.01
N CYS A 87 3.20 17.15 25.07
CA CYS A 87 4.13 16.88 23.99
C CYS A 87 3.49 16.19 22.79
N TYR A 88 2.34 15.55 22.93
CA TYR A 88 1.69 14.94 21.78
C TYR A 88 1.14 16.02 20.83
N SER A 89 1.35 15.81 19.53
CA SER A 89 0.69 16.60 18.50
C SER A 89 -0.84 16.52 18.65
N THR A 90 -1.56 17.56 18.21
CA THR A 90 -3.03 17.60 18.25
C THR A 90 -3.66 16.38 17.57
N GLU A 91 -3.08 15.95 16.45
CA GLU A 91 -3.49 14.77 15.71
C GLU A 91 -3.28 13.47 16.48
N MET A 92 -2.12 13.32 17.14
CA MET A 92 -1.84 12.15 17.97
C MET A 92 -2.79 12.10 19.18
N LEU A 93 -3.10 13.23 19.80
CA LEU A 93 -4.08 13.32 20.89
C LEU A 93 -5.48 12.92 20.44
N HIS A 94 -5.90 13.30 19.23
CA HIS A 94 -7.17 12.88 18.65
C HIS A 94 -7.21 11.36 18.44
N LEU A 95 -6.16 10.79 17.86
CA LEU A 95 -6.06 9.34 17.66
C LEU A 95 -6.01 8.59 19.00
N TYR A 96 -5.25 9.08 19.97
CA TYR A 96 -5.21 8.54 21.33
C TYR A 96 -6.62 8.54 21.94
N ARG A 97 -7.36 9.65 21.86
CA ARG A 97 -8.73 9.73 22.37
C ARG A 97 -9.67 8.70 21.70
N LYS A 98 -9.59 8.51 20.38
CA LYS A 98 -10.38 7.50 19.65
C LYS A 98 -9.98 6.06 19.98
N LEU A 99 -8.69 5.80 20.21
CA LEU A 99 -8.22 4.46 20.59
C LEU A 99 -8.75 4.05 21.97
N PHE A 100 -8.76 4.97 22.93
CA PHE A 100 -9.16 4.76 24.32
C PHE A 100 -10.64 5.08 24.61
N SER A 101 -11.47 5.40 23.61
CA SER A 101 -12.91 5.62 23.81
C SER A 101 -13.64 4.28 24.04
N GLY A 102 -14.08 3.99 25.27
CA GLY A 102 -14.82 2.77 25.60
C GLY A 102 -14.95 2.49 27.10
N SER A 103 -15.76 1.49 27.47
CA SER A 103 -16.07 1.09 28.86
C SER A 103 -14.92 0.38 29.59
N SER A 104 -14.01 -0.31 28.88
CA SER A 104 -12.69 -0.72 29.38
C SER A 104 -11.59 -0.17 28.46
N PRO A 105 -11.04 1.02 28.74
CA PRO A 105 -10.17 1.74 27.81
C PRO A 105 -8.79 1.09 27.62
N LYS A 106 -8.27 0.34 28.61
CA LYS A 106 -6.93 -0.27 28.51
C LYS A 106 -6.92 -1.54 27.68
N ASP A 107 -7.78 -2.51 28.00
CA ASP A 107 -7.81 -3.81 27.31
C ASP A 107 -8.20 -3.67 25.83
N ALA A 108 -9.14 -2.75 25.53
CA ALA A 108 -9.57 -2.49 24.16
C ALA A 108 -8.48 -1.80 23.32
N ALA A 109 -7.69 -0.89 23.92
CA ALA A 109 -6.58 -0.24 23.23
C ALA A 109 -5.43 -1.20 22.95
N GLU A 110 -5.09 -2.07 23.92
CA GLU A 110 -4.07 -3.11 23.75
C GLU A 110 -4.44 -4.07 22.61
N MET A 111 -5.71 -4.51 22.54
CA MET A 111 -6.18 -5.37 21.46
C MET A 111 -6.14 -4.66 20.09
N LYS A 112 -6.50 -3.37 20.00
CA LYS A 112 -6.39 -2.59 18.76
C LYS A 112 -4.93 -2.45 18.28
N ILE A 113 -3.98 -2.29 19.21
CA ILE A 113 -2.54 -2.23 18.90
C ILE A 113 -2.04 -3.59 18.40
N GLU A 114 -2.41 -4.69 19.07
CA GLU A 114 -2.03 -6.04 18.63
C GLU A 114 -2.56 -6.32 17.21
N ILE A 115 -3.83 -5.97 16.93
CA ILE A 115 -4.40 -6.11 15.58
C ILE A 115 -3.58 -5.32 14.56
N ALA A 116 -3.18 -4.08 14.86
CA ALA A 116 -2.37 -3.28 13.95
C ALA A 116 -1.00 -3.93 13.65
N GLU A 117 -0.35 -4.52 14.66
CA GLU A 117 0.93 -5.25 14.47
C GLU A 117 0.78 -6.53 13.64
N ARG A 118 -0.27 -7.31 13.90
CA ARG A 118 -0.61 -8.50 13.10
C ARG A 118 -0.91 -8.14 11.66
N THR A 119 -1.71 -7.11 11.46
CA THR A 119 -2.08 -6.63 10.14
C THR A 119 -0.87 -6.08 9.37
N ARG A 120 0.07 -5.39 10.03
CA ARG A 120 1.33 -4.97 9.41
C ARG A 120 2.16 -6.15 8.92
N SER A 121 2.21 -7.24 9.70
CA SER A 121 2.92 -8.46 9.30
C SER A 121 2.26 -9.10 8.06
N LEU A 122 0.93 -9.12 8.02
CA LEU A 122 0.17 -9.59 6.86
C LEU A 122 0.44 -8.72 5.62
N GLU A 123 0.47 -7.39 5.76
CA GLU A 123 0.78 -6.49 4.66
C GLU A 123 2.15 -6.77 4.06
N PHE A 124 3.17 -6.95 4.91
CA PHE A 124 4.53 -7.23 4.47
C PHE A 124 4.63 -8.51 3.61
N VAL A 125 3.98 -9.58 4.08
CA VAL A 125 3.91 -10.86 3.34
C VAL A 125 3.13 -10.68 2.03
N GLY A 126 1.97 -10.02 2.09
CA GLY A 126 1.13 -9.77 0.91
C GLY A 126 1.85 -8.97 -0.18
N PHE A 127 2.56 -7.90 0.17
CA PHE A 127 3.35 -7.12 -0.78
C PHE A 127 4.48 -7.92 -1.41
N SER A 128 5.16 -8.76 -0.63
CA SER A 128 6.25 -9.59 -1.14
C SER A 128 5.75 -10.59 -2.19
N VAL A 129 4.61 -11.25 -1.93
CA VAL A 129 3.99 -12.19 -2.86
C VAL A 129 3.45 -11.46 -4.10
N SER A 130 2.78 -10.32 -3.92
CA SER A 130 2.29 -9.48 -5.01
C SER A 130 3.42 -9.00 -5.92
N LEU A 131 4.55 -8.56 -5.34
CA LEU A 131 5.72 -8.10 -6.08
C LEU A 131 6.28 -9.22 -6.97
N ALA A 132 6.47 -10.42 -6.41
CA ALA A 132 6.95 -11.57 -7.17
C ALA A 132 6.03 -11.90 -8.36
N ALA A 133 4.70 -11.93 -8.13
CA ALA A 133 3.72 -12.21 -9.17
C ALA A 133 3.69 -11.15 -10.28
N LEU A 134 3.81 -9.86 -9.91
CA LEU A 134 3.86 -8.74 -10.85
C LEU A 134 5.13 -8.77 -11.71
N ILE A 135 6.29 -9.05 -11.12
CA ILE A 135 7.57 -9.16 -11.85
C ILE A 135 7.49 -10.30 -12.87
N VAL A 136 7.04 -11.49 -12.44
CA VAL A 136 6.88 -12.64 -13.34
C VAL A 136 5.93 -12.30 -14.51
N SER A 137 4.80 -11.64 -14.21
CA SER A 137 3.84 -11.22 -15.24
C SER A 137 4.45 -10.21 -16.22
N LEU A 138 5.21 -9.24 -15.74
CA LEU A 138 5.88 -8.23 -16.57
C LEU A 138 6.93 -8.87 -17.49
N VAL A 139 7.69 -9.84 -16.99
CA VAL A 139 8.66 -10.62 -17.77
C VAL A 139 7.95 -11.40 -18.89
N ILE A 140 6.87 -12.12 -18.58
CA ILE A 140 6.08 -12.88 -19.56
C ILE A 140 5.59 -11.96 -20.68
N PHE A 141 4.93 -10.84 -20.34
CA PHE A 141 4.42 -9.92 -21.36
C PHE A 141 5.52 -9.22 -22.17
N SER A 142 6.73 -9.11 -21.64
CA SER A 142 7.87 -8.51 -22.34
C SER A 142 8.58 -9.49 -23.26
N TYR A 143 8.66 -10.76 -22.88
CA TYR A 143 9.26 -11.83 -23.65
C TYR A 143 8.43 -12.21 -24.88
N PHE A 144 7.12 -12.45 -24.72
CA PHE A 144 6.28 -12.91 -25.83
C PHE A 144 5.84 -11.77 -26.74
N ARG A 145 6.49 -11.64 -27.91
CA ARG A 145 6.14 -10.65 -28.94
C ARG A 145 4.69 -10.77 -29.43
N VAL A 146 4.15 -11.99 -29.47
CA VAL A 146 2.76 -12.30 -29.89
C VAL A 146 1.72 -11.59 -29.02
N LEU A 147 2.04 -11.30 -27.76
CA LEU A 147 1.12 -10.64 -26.83
C LEU A 147 1.16 -9.11 -26.93
N LYS A 148 2.01 -8.52 -27.79
CA LYS A 148 2.14 -7.05 -27.91
C LYS A 148 0.94 -6.46 -28.65
N ASN A 149 -0.01 -5.90 -27.90
CA ASN A 149 -1.16 -5.16 -28.41
C ASN A 149 -1.35 -3.87 -27.58
N ASN A 150 -2.31 -3.02 -27.95
CA ASN A 150 -2.53 -1.75 -27.24
C ASN A 150 -3.01 -1.98 -25.79
N ARG A 151 -3.79 -3.04 -25.54
CA ARG A 151 -4.26 -3.41 -24.20
C ARG A 151 -3.09 -3.82 -23.30
N THR A 152 -2.20 -4.69 -23.77
CA THR A 152 -1.06 -5.17 -23.00
C THR A 152 -0.02 -4.09 -22.77
N LYS A 153 0.08 -3.06 -23.63
CA LYS A 153 0.87 -1.87 -23.34
C LYS A 153 0.35 -1.09 -22.12
N ILE A 154 -0.97 -0.96 -21.99
CA ILE A 154 -1.59 -0.31 -20.81
C ILE A 154 -1.35 -1.16 -19.56
N HIS A 155 -1.58 -2.48 -19.66
CA HIS A 155 -1.34 -3.43 -18.55
C HIS A 155 0.09 -3.40 -18.04
N LYS A 156 1.07 -3.30 -18.95
CA LYS A 156 2.49 -3.17 -18.58
C LYS A 156 2.75 -1.90 -17.77
N ASN A 157 2.21 -0.76 -18.19
CA ASN A 157 2.39 0.48 -17.45
C ASN A 157 1.73 0.41 -16.06
N LEU A 158 0.54 -0.19 -15.96
CA LEU A 158 -0.11 -0.45 -14.68
C LEU A 158 0.75 -1.34 -13.78
N PHE A 159 1.30 -2.44 -14.30
CA PHE A 159 2.20 -3.31 -13.54
C PHE A 159 3.46 -2.59 -13.10
N VAL A 160 4.05 -1.76 -13.95
CA VAL A 160 5.22 -0.93 -13.58
C VAL A 160 4.83 0.02 -12.44
N ALA A 161 3.71 0.72 -12.53
CA ALA A 161 3.25 1.61 -11.47
C ALA A 161 2.99 0.88 -10.14
N MET A 162 2.36 -0.30 -10.19
CA MET A 162 2.15 -1.16 -9.01
C MET A 162 3.47 -1.67 -8.42
N ILE A 163 4.41 -2.14 -9.25
CA ILE A 163 5.74 -2.57 -8.79
C ILE A 163 6.47 -1.42 -8.11
N THR A 164 6.51 -0.24 -8.74
CA THR A 164 7.17 0.95 -8.16
C THR A 164 6.56 1.31 -6.81
N GLN A 165 5.23 1.35 -6.71
CA GLN A 165 4.52 1.63 -5.46
C GLN A 165 4.84 0.59 -4.36
N VAL A 166 4.79 -0.71 -4.69
CA VAL A 166 5.07 -1.79 -3.74
C VAL A 166 6.53 -1.77 -3.28
N VAL A 167 7.48 -1.57 -4.19
CA VAL A 167 8.92 -1.50 -3.87
C VAL A 167 9.19 -0.35 -2.90
N ILE A 168 8.71 0.86 -3.20
CA ILE A 168 8.91 2.03 -2.32
C ILE A 168 8.28 1.78 -0.95
N ARG A 169 7.05 1.25 -0.90
CA ARG A 169 6.38 0.95 0.37
C ARG A 169 7.14 -0.08 1.20
N LEU A 170 7.63 -1.14 0.55
CA LEU A 170 8.40 -2.20 1.21
C LEU A 170 9.74 -1.69 1.73
N THR A 171 10.45 -0.86 0.95
CA THR A 171 11.70 -0.21 1.39
C THR A 171 11.48 0.63 2.64
N LEU A 172 10.43 1.45 2.68
CA LEU A 172 10.08 2.25 3.87
C LEU A 172 9.69 1.37 5.07
N TYR A 173 9.00 0.25 4.83
CA TYR A 173 8.63 -0.68 5.90
C TYR A 173 9.84 -1.39 6.51
N ILE A 174 10.80 -1.81 5.68
CA ILE A 174 12.05 -2.44 6.12
C ILE A 174 12.88 -1.44 6.91
N ASP A 175 13.04 -0.21 6.42
CA ASP A 175 13.78 0.85 7.13
C ASP A 175 13.19 1.11 8.53
N GLN A 176 11.86 1.29 8.63
CA GLN A 176 11.17 1.43 9.91
C GLN A 176 11.36 0.22 10.85
N ALA A 177 11.37 -1.01 10.30
CA ALA A 177 11.57 -2.22 11.09
C ALA A 177 13.01 -2.32 11.62
N VAL A 178 14.00 -1.94 10.81
CA VAL A 178 15.43 -1.92 11.20
C VAL A 178 15.67 -0.87 12.30
N ILE A 179 15.07 0.32 12.18
CA ILE A 179 15.15 1.38 13.18
C ILE A 179 14.58 0.91 14.53
N ARG A 180 13.44 0.19 14.53
CA ARG A 180 12.83 -0.33 15.76
C ARG A 180 13.65 -1.46 16.41
N SER A 181 14.42 -2.22 15.62
CA SER A 181 15.20 -3.38 16.10
C SER A 181 16.54 -2.98 16.72
N LYS A 182 17.22 -1.98 16.15
CA LYS A 182 18.45 -1.43 16.74
C LYS A 182 18.07 -0.24 17.59
N ASN A 183 18.06 -0.37 18.92
CA ASN A 183 17.95 0.74 19.90
C ASN A 183 19.05 1.84 19.74
N SER A 184 19.81 1.82 18.64
CA SER A 184 20.84 2.75 18.25
C SER A 184 20.23 3.93 17.49
N ARG A 185 20.09 5.05 18.20
CA ARG A 185 19.61 6.38 17.76
C ARG A 185 20.37 7.03 16.57
N SER A 186 21.20 6.31 15.82
CA SER A 186 22.24 6.98 15.00
C SER A 186 22.21 6.72 13.48
N HIS A 187 21.50 5.71 12.97
CA HIS A 187 21.52 5.43 11.52
C HIS A 187 20.16 4.95 10.99
N GLY A 188 19.26 5.89 10.70
CA GLY A 188 18.01 5.64 9.97
C GLY A 188 17.72 6.78 8.99
N ILE A 189 16.81 6.56 8.03
CA ILE A 189 16.38 7.61 7.07
C ILE A 189 15.91 8.90 7.76
N ASP A 190 15.41 8.80 9.00
CA ASP A 190 15.00 9.91 9.86
C ASP A 190 16.15 10.87 10.24
N ASN A 191 17.42 10.42 10.18
CA ASN A 191 18.59 11.27 10.42
C ASN A 191 18.97 12.12 9.20
N THR A 192 18.48 11.76 8.01
CA THR A 192 18.67 12.50 6.76
C THR A 192 17.35 13.11 6.31
N PRO A 193 17.02 14.35 6.74
CA PRO A 193 15.69 14.95 6.54
C PRO A 193 15.26 14.97 5.06
N ILE A 194 16.20 15.31 4.16
CA ILE A 194 15.97 15.39 2.71
C ILE A 194 15.61 14.02 2.11
N LEU A 195 16.24 12.94 2.59
CA LEU A 195 16.00 11.59 2.08
C LEU A 195 14.65 11.04 2.58
N CYS A 196 14.27 11.34 3.83
CA CYS A 196 12.93 11.04 4.34
C CYS A 196 11.86 11.75 3.49
N GLU A 197 11.97 13.07 3.32
CA GLU A 197 10.99 13.87 2.57
C GLU A 197 10.84 13.37 1.14
N ALA A 198 11.97 13.14 0.45
CA ALA A 198 11.96 12.62 -0.91
C ALA A 198 11.30 11.23 -1.02
N ALA A 199 11.53 10.34 -0.05
CA ALA A 199 10.94 9.00 -0.05
C ALA A 199 9.42 9.04 0.12
N TYR A 200 8.90 9.91 0.99
CA TYR A 200 7.45 10.08 1.16
C TYR A 200 6.79 10.74 -0.04
N VAL A 201 7.42 11.74 -0.65
CA VAL A 201 6.95 12.35 -1.92
C VAL A 201 6.90 11.30 -3.02
N LEU A 202 7.95 10.47 -3.14
CA LEU A 202 8.01 9.41 -4.14
C LEU A 202 6.96 8.32 -3.89
N LEU A 203 6.70 7.96 -2.64
CA LEU A 203 5.63 7.04 -2.25
C LEU A 203 4.26 7.56 -2.70
N GLU A 204 3.95 8.83 -2.39
CA GLU A 204 2.69 9.45 -2.77
C GLU A 204 2.56 9.58 -4.29
N TYR A 205 3.65 9.87 -4.99
CA TYR A 205 3.69 9.86 -6.45
C TYR A 205 3.39 8.48 -7.03
N ALA A 206 4.09 7.44 -6.57
CA ALA A 206 3.90 6.08 -7.05
C ALA A 206 2.46 5.59 -6.78
N ARG A 207 1.90 5.94 -5.61
CA ARG A 207 0.50 5.65 -5.26
C ARG A 207 -0.48 6.37 -6.19
N THR A 208 -0.31 7.67 -6.44
CA THR A 208 -1.17 8.43 -7.37
C THR A 208 -1.05 7.89 -8.81
N ALA A 209 0.15 7.56 -9.25
CA ALA A 209 0.39 6.98 -10.58
C ALA A 209 -0.30 5.62 -10.74
N MET A 210 -0.25 4.77 -9.73
CA MET A 210 -0.99 3.50 -9.72
C MET A 210 -2.50 3.73 -9.91
N PHE A 211 -3.12 4.66 -9.16
CA PHE A 211 -4.54 4.99 -9.32
C PHE A 211 -4.87 5.59 -10.70
N MET A 212 -3.99 6.44 -11.23
CA MET A 212 -4.19 7.02 -12.57
C MET A 212 -4.11 5.96 -13.66
N TRP A 213 -3.16 5.03 -13.59
CA TRP A 213 -3.07 3.92 -14.55
C TRP A 213 -4.26 2.98 -14.46
N MET A 214 -4.78 2.76 -13.26
CA MET A 214 -5.99 1.99 -13.02
C MET A 214 -7.22 2.64 -13.65
N PHE A 215 -7.32 3.95 -13.54
CA PHE A 215 -8.35 4.75 -14.20
C PHE A 215 -8.26 4.68 -15.72
N ILE A 216 -7.04 4.85 -16.27
CA ILE A 216 -6.81 4.76 -17.71
C ILE A 216 -7.19 3.38 -18.24
N GLU A 217 -6.89 2.32 -17.49
CA GLU A 217 -7.33 0.97 -17.85
C GLU A 217 -8.87 0.87 -17.83
N GLY A 218 -9.53 1.34 -16.77
CA GLY A 218 -10.99 1.35 -16.65
C GLY A 218 -11.67 2.13 -17.78
N LEU A 219 -11.17 3.32 -18.09
CA LEU A 219 -11.62 4.16 -19.19
C LEU A 219 -11.40 3.50 -20.56
N TYR A 220 -10.23 2.88 -20.76
CA TYR A 220 -9.92 2.14 -21.99
C TYR A 220 -10.92 0.99 -22.20
N LEU A 221 -11.15 0.19 -21.15
CA LEU A 221 -12.08 -0.94 -21.22
C LEU A 221 -13.52 -0.46 -21.45
N HIS A 222 -13.95 0.58 -20.74
CA HIS A 222 -15.26 1.20 -20.93
C HIS A 222 -15.45 1.62 -22.39
N ASN A 223 -14.53 2.43 -22.93
CA ASN A 223 -14.63 2.95 -24.29
C ASN A 223 -14.65 1.82 -25.35
N VAL A 224 -13.85 0.76 -25.17
CA VAL A 224 -13.85 -0.40 -26.09
C VAL A 224 -15.17 -1.18 -26.04
N VAL A 225 -15.77 -1.35 -24.86
CA VAL A 225 -16.98 -2.17 -24.69
C VAL A 225 -18.27 -1.39 -25.02
N THR A 226 -18.33 -0.09 -24.71
CA THR A 226 -19.55 0.72 -24.81
C THR A 226 -19.57 1.67 -26.01
N VAL A 227 -18.46 2.34 -26.33
CA VAL A 227 -18.43 3.45 -27.31
C VAL A 227 -17.90 3.02 -28.69
N ARG A 228 -16.98 2.05 -28.76
CA ARG A 228 -16.35 1.60 -30.02
C ARG A 228 -17.23 0.73 -30.95
N VAL A 229 -18.52 1.04 -31.05
CA VAL A 229 -19.20 0.87 -32.35
C VAL A 229 -18.75 1.99 -33.31
N PHE A 230 -18.25 3.13 -32.83
CA PHE A 230 -17.82 4.25 -33.68
C PHE A 230 -16.61 5.04 -33.11
N GLN A 231 -15.35 4.71 -33.44
CA GLN A 231 -14.23 5.68 -33.62
C GLN A 231 -12.85 5.03 -33.89
N GLU A 232 -12.10 5.62 -34.83
CA GLU A 232 -10.95 5.02 -35.55
C GLU A 232 -9.52 5.35 -35.02
N LYS A 233 -9.27 6.20 -34.02
CA LYS A 233 -7.86 6.56 -33.66
C LYS A 233 -7.56 6.59 -32.15
N PHE A 234 -6.85 5.57 -31.66
CA PHE A 234 -6.36 5.47 -30.28
C PHE A 234 -4.97 6.15 -30.13
N HIS A 235 -4.92 7.30 -29.47
CA HIS A 235 -3.69 8.08 -29.26
C HIS A 235 -2.90 7.61 -28.02
N TYR A 236 -2.14 6.51 -28.13
CA TYR A 236 -1.43 5.92 -26.99
C TYR A 236 -0.49 6.91 -26.25
N ARG A 237 0.15 7.83 -26.97
CA ARG A 237 1.08 8.83 -26.41
C ARG A 237 0.37 9.76 -25.43
N LEU A 238 -0.85 10.17 -25.75
CA LEU A 238 -1.67 11.04 -24.89
C LEU A 238 -2.03 10.32 -23.58
N TYR A 239 -2.52 9.09 -23.65
CA TYR A 239 -2.84 8.30 -22.45
C TYR A 239 -1.60 8.06 -21.57
N THR A 240 -0.44 7.81 -22.18
CA THR A 240 0.82 7.63 -21.43
C THR A 240 1.28 8.93 -20.77
N GLY A 241 1.15 10.07 -21.46
CA GLY A 241 1.43 11.39 -20.91
C GLY A 241 0.51 11.76 -19.74
N ILE A 242 -0.78 11.46 -19.85
CA ILE A 242 -1.75 11.66 -18.76
C ILE A 242 -1.43 10.73 -17.56
N GLY A 243 -1.14 9.46 -17.84
CA GLY A 243 -0.90 8.43 -16.82
C GLY A 243 0.28 8.70 -15.91
N TRP A 244 1.36 9.31 -16.44
CA TRP A 244 2.54 9.66 -15.65
C TRP A 244 2.58 11.14 -15.29
N GLY A 245 2.13 12.04 -16.17
CA GLY A 245 2.24 13.48 -15.98
C GLY A 245 1.25 14.08 -14.97
N VAL A 246 -0.03 13.65 -14.98
CA VAL A 246 -1.01 14.16 -14.02
C VAL A 246 -0.64 13.81 -12.57
N PRO A 247 -0.19 12.59 -12.25
CA PRO A 247 0.34 12.27 -10.93
C PRO A 247 1.48 13.19 -10.49
N VAL A 248 2.45 13.51 -11.38
CA VAL A 248 3.55 14.43 -11.06
C VAL A 248 3.00 15.80 -10.66
N ALA A 249 2.09 16.36 -11.44
CA ALA A 249 1.52 17.69 -11.17
C ALA A 249 0.76 17.72 -9.83
N MET A 250 -0.04 16.68 -9.55
CA MET A 250 -0.77 16.55 -8.30
C MET A 250 0.17 16.43 -7.10
N THR A 251 1.19 15.56 -7.17
CA THR A 251 2.12 15.36 -6.06
C THR A 251 3.05 16.53 -5.85
N ALA A 252 3.46 17.24 -6.91
CA ALA A 252 4.25 18.46 -6.79
C ALA A 252 3.45 19.56 -6.08
N THR A 253 2.17 19.73 -6.43
CA THR A 253 1.29 20.73 -5.78
C THR A 253 1.13 20.43 -4.29
N TRP A 254 0.87 19.16 -3.95
CA TRP A 254 0.80 18.74 -2.55
C TRP A 254 2.13 18.92 -1.82
N ALA A 255 3.25 18.50 -2.41
CA ALA A 255 4.57 18.63 -1.79
C ALA A 255 4.94 20.09 -1.53
N ALA A 256 4.63 21.02 -2.44
CA ALA A 256 4.90 22.45 -2.26
C ALA A 256 4.10 23.04 -1.08
N ILE A 257 2.82 22.68 -0.98
CA ILE A 257 1.96 23.13 0.13
C ILE A 257 2.47 22.53 1.44
N SER A 258 2.73 21.22 1.47
CA SER A 258 3.25 20.51 2.66
C SER A 258 4.58 21.08 3.12
N ALA A 259 5.51 21.37 2.22
CA ALA A 259 6.81 21.98 2.54
C ALA A 259 6.66 23.39 3.16
N SER A 260 5.67 24.17 2.71
CA SER A 260 5.45 25.52 3.23
C SER A 260 4.81 25.54 4.63
N GLN A 261 4.02 24.52 4.97
CA GLN A 261 3.21 24.49 6.19
C GLN A 261 3.81 23.61 7.29
N MET A 262 4.52 22.52 6.94
CA MET A 262 5.10 21.59 7.88
C MET A 262 6.57 21.96 8.16
N LYS A 263 6.86 22.45 9.38
CA LYS A 263 8.24 22.78 9.82
C LYS A 263 9.02 21.57 10.36
N THR A 264 8.48 20.37 10.23
CA THR A 264 9.08 19.12 10.75
C THR A 264 10.07 18.54 9.74
N LYS A 265 11.24 18.11 10.23
CA LYS A 265 12.37 17.57 9.44
C LYS A 265 12.09 16.26 8.68
N CYS A 266 10.92 15.65 8.87
CA CYS A 266 10.48 14.44 8.17
C CYS A 266 8.95 14.47 8.14
N TRP A 267 8.32 14.24 6.99
CA TRP A 267 6.87 14.31 6.81
C TRP A 267 6.15 13.06 7.31
N TRP A 268 6.57 12.54 8.46
CA TRP A 268 5.91 11.40 9.07
C TRP A 268 4.56 11.81 9.66
N GLY A 269 3.52 11.00 9.45
CA GLY A 269 2.18 11.31 9.95
C GLY A 269 1.41 12.39 9.16
N TYR A 270 1.85 12.74 7.95
CA TYR A 270 1.12 13.65 7.05
C TYR A 270 -0.34 13.22 6.83
N ASN A 271 -0.64 11.93 6.93
CA ASN A 271 -1.99 11.36 6.81
C ASN A 271 -3.01 11.98 7.78
N PHE A 272 -2.57 12.55 8.90
CA PHE A 272 -3.46 13.20 9.86
C PHE A 272 -3.69 14.69 9.56
N THR A 273 -2.92 15.28 8.64
CA THR A 273 -3.07 16.68 8.30
C THR A 273 -4.21 16.90 7.29
N ILE A 274 -4.83 18.08 7.32
CA ILE A 274 -5.84 18.47 6.32
C ILE A 274 -5.29 18.41 4.87
N TYR A 275 -3.99 18.62 4.69
CA TYR A 275 -3.31 18.61 3.39
C TYR A 275 -3.29 17.22 2.74
N PHE A 276 -3.49 16.15 3.50
CA PHE A 276 -3.68 14.78 2.98
C PHE A 276 -4.81 14.70 1.95
N TRP A 277 -5.89 15.46 2.14
CA TRP A 277 -7.04 15.48 1.24
C TRP A 277 -6.76 16.09 -0.14
N ILE A 278 -5.66 16.84 -0.30
CA ILE A 278 -5.27 17.40 -1.61
C ILE A 278 -4.96 16.26 -2.60
N LEU A 279 -4.36 15.17 -2.14
CA LEU A 279 -4.11 13.99 -2.97
C LEU A 279 -5.24 12.96 -2.87
N GLU A 280 -5.78 12.74 -1.68
CA GLU A 280 -6.83 11.74 -1.51
C GLU A 280 -8.15 12.13 -2.17
N GLY A 281 -8.57 13.39 -2.14
CA GLY A 281 -9.82 13.83 -2.78
C GLY A 281 -9.88 13.48 -4.27
N PRO A 282 -8.86 13.83 -5.08
CA PRO A 282 -8.79 13.38 -6.47
C PRO A 282 -8.72 11.85 -6.64
N ARG A 283 -8.01 11.13 -5.76
CA ARG A 283 -7.99 9.65 -5.80
C ARG A 283 -9.39 9.08 -5.57
N VAL A 284 -10.15 9.63 -4.62
CA VAL A 284 -11.56 9.27 -4.36
C VAL A 284 -12.38 9.45 -5.62
N ALA A 285 -12.30 10.62 -6.25
CA ALA A 285 -13.06 10.92 -7.47
C ALA A 285 -12.73 9.92 -8.59
N VAL A 286 -11.45 9.59 -8.77
CA VAL A 286 -10.99 8.59 -9.74
C VAL A 286 -11.56 7.19 -9.45
N ILE A 287 -11.55 6.76 -8.19
CA ILE A 287 -12.12 5.47 -7.77
C ILE A 287 -13.63 5.44 -8.04
N LEU A 288 -14.35 6.50 -7.69
CA LEU A 288 -15.79 6.62 -7.94
C LEU A 288 -16.12 6.55 -9.44
N LEU A 289 -15.36 7.25 -10.28
CA LEU A 289 -15.52 7.17 -11.74
C LEU A 289 -15.25 5.75 -12.27
N ASN A 290 -14.21 5.08 -11.79
CA ASN A 290 -13.91 3.70 -12.18
C ASN A 290 -15.04 2.74 -11.76
N PHE A 291 -15.64 2.95 -10.58
CA PHE A 291 -16.82 2.21 -10.15
C PHE A 291 -18.04 2.45 -11.04
N LEU A 292 -18.27 3.68 -11.51
CA LEU A 292 -19.34 3.96 -12.48
C LEU A 292 -19.09 3.28 -13.84
N PHE A 293 -17.85 3.32 -14.34
CA PHE A 293 -17.46 2.59 -15.56
C PHE A 293 -17.71 1.10 -15.42
N LEU A 294 -17.35 0.53 -14.28
CA LEU A 294 -17.62 -0.85 -13.95
C LEU A 294 -19.12 -1.20 -14.04
N LEU A 295 -19.99 -0.41 -13.39
CA LEU A 295 -21.44 -0.65 -13.44
C LEU A 295 -21.98 -0.59 -14.87
N ASN A 296 -21.51 0.36 -15.67
CA ASN A 296 -21.89 0.49 -17.09
C ASN A 296 -21.42 -0.70 -17.92
N ILE A 297 -20.17 -1.15 -17.74
CA ILE A 297 -19.63 -2.34 -18.42
C ILE A 297 -20.44 -3.58 -18.05
N ILE A 298 -20.75 -3.77 -16.77
CA ILE A 298 -21.57 -4.90 -16.29
C ILE A 298 -22.94 -4.85 -16.97
N ARG A 299 -23.61 -3.69 -16.98
CA ARG A 299 -24.91 -3.51 -17.65
C ARG A 299 -24.85 -3.93 -19.11
N VAL A 300 -23.88 -3.43 -19.87
CA VAL A 300 -23.73 -3.74 -21.30
C VAL A 300 -23.40 -5.22 -21.52
N LEU A 301 -22.51 -5.80 -20.70
CA LEU A 301 -22.13 -7.20 -20.79
C LEU A 301 -23.32 -8.13 -20.48
N VAL A 302 -24.11 -7.84 -19.45
CA VAL A 302 -25.31 -8.61 -19.10
C VAL A 302 -26.36 -8.55 -20.21
N VAL A 303 -26.56 -7.39 -20.83
CA VAL A 303 -27.48 -7.24 -21.98
C VAL A 303 -27.03 -8.09 -23.17
N LYS A 304 -25.74 -8.02 -23.54
CA LYS A 304 -25.17 -8.83 -24.63
C LYS A 304 -25.25 -10.33 -24.32
N LEU A 305 -24.97 -10.75 -23.09
CA LEU A 305 -25.06 -12.14 -22.68
C LEU A 305 -26.48 -12.72 -22.71
N ARG A 306 -27.49 -11.91 -22.35
CA ARG A 306 -28.91 -12.31 -22.44
C ARG A 306 -29.36 -12.55 -23.89
N GLN A 307 -28.66 -11.97 -24.87
CA GLN A 307 -28.97 -12.12 -26.30
C GLN A 307 -28.29 -13.35 -26.95
N SER A 308 -27.23 -13.92 -26.34
CA SER A 308 -26.53 -15.13 -26.82
C SER A 308 -27.22 -16.45 -26.41
N ARG A 309 -27.14 -17.52 -27.24
CA ARG A 309 -27.81 -18.83 -27.08
C ARG A 309 -27.16 -19.78 -26.03
N THR A 310 -27.97 -20.70 -25.51
CA THR A 310 -27.96 -21.30 -24.15
C THR A 310 -26.78 -22.18 -23.68
N SER A 311 -25.99 -22.84 -24.54
CA SER A 311 -24.90 -23.76 -24.07
C SER A 311 -23.56 -23.06 -23.83
N GLU A 312 -23.20 -22.08 -24.66
CA GLU A 312 -22.05 -21.19 -24.43
C GLU A 312 -22.33 -20.18 -23.30
N VAL A 313 -23.62 -19.92 -23.02
CA VAL A 313 -24.08 -19.02 -21.96
C VAL A 313 -23.73 -19.51 -20.57
N GLU A 314 -23.70 -20.81 -20.26
CA GLU A 314 -23.30 -21.28 -18.92
C GLU A 314 -21.80 -21.10 -18.65
N GLN A 315 -20.97 -21.34 -19.66
CA GLN A 315 -19.52 -21.18 -19.56
C GLN A 315 -19.14 -19.68 -19.59
N ALA A 316 -19.80 -18.89 -20.44
CA ALA A 316 -19.71 -17.44 -20.45
C ALA A 316 -20.26 -16.82 -19.16
N ARG A 317 -21.32 -17.36 -18.55
CA ARG A 317 -21.87 -16.89 -17.26
C ARG A 317 -20.92 -17.20 -16.11
N LYS A 318 -20.21 -18.32 -16.12
CA LYS A 318 -19.15 -18.62 -15.12
C LYS A 318 -17.94 -17.69 -15.30
N ALA A 319 -17.49 -17.46 -16.53
CA ALA A 319 -16.38 -16.55 -16.85
C ALA A 319 -16.73 -15.08 -16.58
N VAL A 320 -17.96 -14.66 -16.91
CA VAL A 320 -18.48 -13.33 -16.62
C VAL A 320 -18.75 -13.17 -15.13
N ARG A 321 -19.24 -14.18 -14.40
CA ARG A 321 -19.34 -14.10 -12.94
C ARG A 321 -17.96 -13.94 -12.29
N ALA A 322 -16.94 -14.64 -12.78
CA ALA A 322 -15.56 -14.44 -12.33
C ALA A 322 -15.05 -13.04 -12.69
N ALA A 323 -15.23 -12.57 -13.94
CA ALA A 323 -14.82 -11.25 -14.41
C ALA A 323 -15.58 -10.09 -13.73
N VAL A 324 -16.87 -10.26 -13.42
CA VAL A 324 -17.75 -9.30 -12.73
C VAL A 324 -17.44 -9.21 -11.24
N VAL A 325 -16.95 -10.28 -10.63
CA VAL A 325 -16.40 -10.27 -9.24
C VAL A 325 -15.00 -9.66 -9.20
N LEU A 326 -14.29 -9.72 -10.32
CA LEU A 326 -12.91 -9.29 -10.49
C LEU A 326 -12.69 -7.81 -10.71
N LEU A 327 -13.51 -7.23 -11.57
CA LEU A 327 -13.42 -5.85 -12.00
C LEU A 327 -13.68 -4.86 -10.85
N PRO A 328 -14.54 -5.17 -9.84
CA PRO A 328 -14.63 -4.42 -8.60
C PRO A 328 -13.42 -4.52 -7.67
N LEU A 329 -12.51 -5.50 -7.80
CA LEU A 329 -11.33 -5.60 -6.92
C LEU A 329 -10.32 -4.46 -7.15
N LEU A 330 -10.42 -3.73 -8.27
CA LEU A 330 -9.61 -2.53 -8.55
C LEU A 330 -10.22 -1.27 -7.90
N GLY A 331 -11.55 -1.20 -7.75
CA GLY A 331 -12.24 -0.01 -7.22
C GLY A 331 -12.75 -0.15 -5.77
N ILE A 332 -13.40 -1.26 -5.44
CA ILE A 332 -14.09 -1.49 -4.15
C ILE A 332 -13.09 -1.71 -3.01
N THR A 333 -11.98 -2.42 -3.25
CA THR A 333 -10.92 -2.62 -2.24
C THR A 333 -10.39 -1.28 -1.73
N ASN A 334 -10.21 -0.33 -2.65
CA ASN A 334 -9.77 1.03 -2.36
C ASN A 334 -10.90 1.88 -1.75
N LEU A 335 -12.17 1.64 -2.11
CA LEU A 335 -13.32 2.28 -1.46
C LEU A 335 -13.45 1.87 0.01
N VAL A 336 -13.22 0.58 0.34
CA VAL A 336 -13.25 0.07 1.71
C VAL A 336 -12.09 0.62 2.54
N ASN A 337 -10.89 0.71 1.95
CA ASN A 337 -9.72 1.36 2.56
C ASN A 337 -9.97 2.85 2.91
N MET A 338 -10.97 3.46 2.29
CA MET A 338 -11.26 4.87 2.39
C MET A 338 -12.43 5.20 3.31
N MET A 339 -13.19 4.19 3.76
CA MET A 339 -14.09 4.38 4.88
C MET A 339 -13.26 4.68 6.12
N GLU A 340 -13.60 5.76 6.84
CA GLU A 340 -12.89 6.14 8.05
C GLU A 340 -12.85 4.95 9.00
N ALA A 341 -11.64 4.60 9.47
CA ALA A 341 -11.44 3.46 10.34
C ALA A 341 -12.34 3.63 11.57
N PRO A 342 -13.22 2.67 11.89
CA PRO A 342 -14.21 2.81 12.95
C PRO A 342 -13.54 2.62 14.32
N LEU A 343 -12.57 3.47 14.67
CA LEU A 343 -11.85 3.41 15.95
C LEU A 343 -12.78 3.67 17.13
N ASP A 344 -13.84 4.44 16.93
CA ASP A 344 -14.85 4.79 17.94
C ASP A 344 -15.89 3.66 18.17
N ARG A 345 -15.82 2.57 17.40
CA ARG A 345 -16.76 1.43 17.48
C ARG A 345 -16.15 0.21 18.15
N GLN A 346 -16.95 -0.87 18.25
CA GLN A 346 -16.56 -2.11 18.89
C GLN A 346 -15.29 -2.70 18.24
N VAL A 347 -14.46 -3.35 19.07
CA VAL A 347 -13.13 -3.86 18.65
C VAL A 347 -13.23 -4.83 17.47
N TRP A 348 -14.31 -5.62 17.38
CA TRP A 348 -14.51 -6.56 16.27
C TRP A 348 -14.77 -5.87 14.93
N GLU A 349 -15.45 -4.71 14.91
CA GLU A 349 -15.68 -3.93 13.67
C GLU A 349 -14.36 -3.37 13.15
N PHE A 350 -13.54 -2.82 14.06
CA PHE A 350 -12.19 -2.36 13.73
C PHE A 350 -11.31 -3.50 13.23
N ALA A 351 -11.34 -4.66 13.89
CA ALA A 351 -10.58 -5.84 13.48
C ALA A 351 -10.98 -6.30 12.08
N ALA A 352 -12.28 -6.47 11.83
CA ALA A 352 -12.81 -6.91 10.55
C ALA A 352 -12.45 -5.92 9.43
N TRP A 353 -12.63 -4.62 9.67
CA TRP A 353 -12.28 -3.56 8.72
C TRP A 353 -10.77 -3.55 8.45
N SER A 354 -9.93 -3.60 9.50
CA SER A 354 -8.48 -3.58 9.39
C SER A 354 -7.97 -4.78 8.58
N TYR A 355 -8.28 -6.01 9.00
CA TYR A 355 -7.81 -7.20 8.29
C TYR A 355 -8.28 -7.23 6.84
N THR A 356 -9.55 -6.91 6.58
CA THR A 356 -10.11 -6.93 5.22
C THR A 356 -9.44 -5.90 4.33
N THR A 357 -9.34 -4.66 4.78
CA THR A 357 -8.72 -3.56 4.03
C THR A 357 -7.26 -3.84 3.70
N HIS A 358 -6.48 -4.20 4.71
CA HIS A 358 -5.05 -4.43 4.55
C HIS A 358 -4.76 -5.71 3.75
N PHE A 359 -5.57 -6.76 3.88
CA PHE A 359 -5.49 -7.93 3.01
C PHE A 359 -5.77 -7.57 1.56
N LEU A 360 -6.89 -6.90 1.29
CA LEU A 360 -7.30 -6.57 -0.08
C LEU A 360 -6.29 -5.65 -0.78
N THR A 361 -5.75 -4.66 -0.07
CA THR A 361 -4.74 -3.74 -0.62
C THR A 361 -3.38 -4.42 -0.84
N SER A 362 -2.98 -5.32 0.06
CA SER A 362 -1.67 -6.00 -0.04
C SER A 362 -1.64 -7.08 -1.12
N PHE A 363 -2.76 -7.77 -1.34
CA PHE A 363 -2.91 -8.79 -2.38
C PHE A 363 -3.47 -8.25 -3.70
N GLN A 364 -3.74 -6.95 -3.79
CA GLN A 364 -4.26 -6.32 -5.00
C GLN A 364 -3.39 -6.62 -6.23
N GLY A 365 -2.06 -6.44 -6.10
CA GLY A 365 -1.11 -6.72 -7.17
C GLY A 365 -1.12 -8.19 -7.61
N LEU A 366 -1.18 -9.12 -6.65
CA LEU A 366 -1.33 -10.56 -6.92
C LEU A 366 -2.61 -10.84 -7.72
N PHE A 367 -3.75 -10.30 -7.29
CA PHE A 367 -5.01 -10.49 -8.02
C PHE A 367 -4.86 -9.98 -9.45
N VAL A 368 -4.42 -8.74 -9.67
CA VAL A 368 -4.26 -8.19 -11.03
C VAL A 368 -3.32 -9.06 -11.89
N ALA A 369 -2.20 -9.54 -11.34
CA ALA A 369 -1.28 -10.44 -12.03
C ALA A 369 -1.94 -11.78 -12.43
N VAL A 370 -2.63 -12.42 -11.50
CA VAL A 370 -3.33 -13.71 -11.75
C VAL A 370 -4.33 -13.56 -12.88
N LEU A 371 -5.04 -12.45 -12.93
CA LEU A 371 -6.20 -12.30 -13.81
C LEU A 371 -5.81 -11.85 -15.21
N TYR A 372 -4.92 -10.86 -15.31
CA TYR A 372 -4.48 -10.36 -16.60
C TYR A 372 -3.41 -11.23 -17.23
N CYS A 373 -2.58 -11.92 -16.43
CA CYS A 373 -1.51 -12.78 -16.92
C CYS A 373 -1.84 -14.28 -16.79
N PHE A 374 -1.93 -14.83 -15.58
CA PHE A 374 -1.93 -16.29 -15.38
C PHE A 374 -3.21 -17.00 -15.85
N LEU A 375 -4.38 -16.38 -15.69
CA LEU A 375 -5.66 -16.92 -16.14
C LEU A 375 -6.00 -16.55 -17.59
N ASN A 376 -5.19 -15.71 -18.23
CA ASN A 376 -5.46 -15.25 -19.59
C ASN A 376 -5.17 -16.36 -20.61
N GLY A 377 -6.20 -16.74 -21.39
CA GLY A 377 -6.13 -17.82 -22.37
C GLY A 377 -5.07 -17.60 -23.45
N GLU A 378 -4.88 -16.37 -23.91
CA GLU A 378 -3.86 -16.03 -24.92
C GLU A 378 -2.44 -16.25 -24.37
N VAL A 379 -2.22 -15.84 -23.12
CA VAL A 379 -0.94 -15.99 -22.43
C VAL A 379 -0.65 -17.46 -22.18
N ARG A 380 -1.62 -18.22 -21.67
CA ARG A 380 -1.50 -19.66 -21.43
C ARG A 380 -1.19 -20.42 -22.72
N ALA A 381 -1.84 -20.07 -23.83
CA ALA A 381 -1.57 -20.68 -25.13
C ALA A 381 -0.15 -20.37 -25.63
N ALA A 382 0.31 -19.11 -25.51
CA ALA A 382 1.66 -18.71 -25.90
C ALA A 382 2.73 -19.41 -25.07
N VAL A 383 2.56 -19.48 -23.74
CA VAL A 383 3.47 -20.19 -22.84
C VAL A 383 3.48 -21.69 -23.14
N LYS A 384 2.31 -22.32 -23.30
CA LYS A 384 2.23 -23.76 -23.64
C LYS A 384 2.93 -24.07 -24.96
N LYS A 385 2.77 -23.21 -25.97
CA LYS A 385 3.49 -23.34 -27.26
C LYS A 385 4.99 -23.23 -27.07
N SER A 386 5.47 -22.26 -26.29
CA SER A 386 6.90 -22.08 -26.02
C SER A 386 7.49 -23.25 -25.24
N VAL A 387 6.78 -23.76 -24.24
CA VAL A 387 7.18 -24.93 -23.45
C VAL A 387 7.24 -26.17 -24.34
N TYR A 388 6.23 -26.38 -25.19
CA TYR A 388 6.22 -27.48 -26.16
C TYR A 388 7.42 -27.43 -27.11
N ILE A 389 7.73 -26.26 -27.69
CA ILE A 389 8.89 -26.07 -28.57
C ILE A 389 10.20 -26.30 -27.81
N TYR A 390 10.31 -25.82 -26.57
CA TYR A 390 11.48 -26.05 -25.72
C TYR A 390 11.70 -27.55 -25.44
N PHE A 391 10.64 -28.30 -25.15
CA PHE A 391 10.73 -29.75 -24.97
C PHE A 391 11.08 -30.51 -26.26
N LEU A 392 10.64 -30.03 -27.43
CA LEU A 392 11.02 -30.62 -28.73
C LEU A 392 12.49 -30.35 -29.10
N LEU A 393 13.04 -29.20 -28.69
CA LEU A 393 14.43 -28.81 -28.99
C LEU A 393 15.44 -29.38 -27.99
N ARG A 394 15.00 -30.03 -26.90
CA ARG A 394 15.88 -30.68 -25.93
C ARG A 394 16.33 -32.03 -26.49
N PRO A 395 17.62 -32.23 -26.83
CA PRO A 395 18.09 -33.53 -27.30
C PRO A 395 17.98 -34.53 -26.14
N GLY A 396 17.13 -35.53 -26.29
CA GLY A 396 17.32 -36.80 -25.60
C GLY A 396 16.27 -37.35 -24.65
N GLN A 397 14.97 -36.96 -24.64
CA GLN A 397 13.99 -37.74 -23.84
C GLN A 397 12.48 -37.63 -24.10
N PHE A 398 12.01 -37.21 -25.28
CA PHE A 398 10.56 -37.26 -25.55
C PHE A 398 10.25 -37.80 -26.95
N THR A 399 10.01 -39.12 -27.04
CA THR A 399 9.16 -39.69 -28.08
C THR A 399 7.71 -39.47 -27.66
N PRO A 400 6.93 -38.59 -28.31
CA PRO A 400 5.50 -38.58 -28.09
C PRO A 400 4.95 -39.92 -28.59
N ARG A 401 4.40 -40.73 -27.68
CA ARG A 401 3.65 -41.92 -28.04
C ARG A 401 2.43 -41.44 -28.81
N ARG A 402 2.53 -41.49 -30.14
CA ARG A 402 1.43 -41.25 -31.08
C ARG A 402 0.42 -42.38 -30.79
N ASN A 403 -0.67 -42.07 -30.09
CA ASN A 403 -1.83 -42.96 -30.07
C ASN A 403 -2.41 -42.97 -31.49
N SER A 404 -1.88 -43.85 -32.33
CA SER A 404 -2.53 -44.28 -33.55
C SER A 404 -3.64 -45.24 -33.16
N ALA A 405 -4.83 -44.72 -32.89
CA ALA A 405 -6.06 -45.49 -32.87
C ALA A 405 -7.13 -44.71 -33.63
N PHE A 406 -7.56 -45.32 -34.76
CA PHE A 406 -8.63 -44.91 -35.68
C PHE A 406 -8.33 -43.67 -36.54
N VAL A 407 -8.43 -43.69 -37.88
CA VAL A 407 -9.56 -44.18 -38.70
C VAL A 407 -9.04 -44.72 -40.05
N SER A 408 -9.37 -45.98 -40.38
CA SER A 408 -9.43 -46.45 -41.77
C SER A 408 -10.81 -46.10 -42.31
N ALA A 409 -10.89 -45.08 -43.16
CA ALA A 409 -12.03 -44.81 -44.02
C ALA A 409 -11.49 -44.07 -45.25
N ALA A 410 -11.01 -44.84 -46.23
CA ALA A 410 -10.71 -44.32 -47.55
C ALA A 410 -12.01 -44.18 -48.35
N CYS A 411 -12.19 -43.01 -48.95
CA CYS A 411 -13.33 -42.60 -49.78
C CYS A 411 -13.48 -43.44 -51.06
N PRO A 412 -14.67 -43.42 -51.70
CA PRO A 412 -14.94 -44.11 -52.96
C PRO A 412 -14.18 -43.47 -54.15
N GLN A 413 -13.73 -44.31 -55.10
CA GLN A 413 -13.12 -43.88 -56.35
C GLN A 413 -14.15 -43.20 -57.30
N PRO A 414 -13.73 -42.20 -58.11
CA PRO A 414 -14.56 -41.62 -59.17
C PRO A 414 -14.59 -42.52 -60.43
N PRO A 415 -15.66 -42.46 -61.25
CA PRO A 415 -15.84 -43.36 -62.39
C PRO A 415 -14.93 -43.02 -63.59
N GLU A 416 -14.37 -44.06 -64.22
CA GLU A 416 -13.64 -44.00 -65.49
C GLU A 416 -14.56 -43.63 -66.67
N LEU A 417 -14.09 -42.73 -67.53
CA LEU A 417 -14.69 -42.40 -68.84
C LEU A 417 -14.22 -43.42 -69.90
N PRO A 418 -15.07 -43.84 -70.85
CA PRO A 418 -14.71 -44.82 -71.87
C PRO A 418 -13.85 -44.22 -73.01
N PRO A 419 -13.14 -45.06 -73.78
CA PRO A 419 -12.10 -44.62 -74.71
C PRO A 419 -12.66 -44.03 -76.01
N GLU A 420 -11.99 -42.99 -76.49
CA GLU A 420 -12.20 -42.36 -77.80
C GLU A 420 -11.72 -43.31 -78.91
N THR A 421 -12.64 -43.78 -79.74
CA THR A 421 -12.33 -44.50 -80.98
C THR A 421 -11.87 -43.51 -82.04
N ARG A 422 -10.63 -43.71 -82.49
CA ARG A 422 -10.02 -43.06 -83.65
C ARG A 422 -10.57 -43.69 -84.94
N VAL A 423 -11.38 -42.97 -85.71
CA VAL A 423 -11.54 -43.08 -87.18
C VAL A 423 -11.79 -41.69 -87.75
#